data_AF-A0A970R7R2-F1
#
_entry.id   AF-A0A970R7R2-F1
#
_cell.length_a   1.000
_cell.length_b   1.000
_cell.length_c   1.000
_cell.angle_alpha   90.00
_cell.angle_beta   90.00
_cell.angle_gamma   90.00
#
_symmetry.space_group_name_H-M   'P 1'
#
loop_
_entity.id
_entity.type
_entity.pdbx_description
1 polymer ?
#
loop_
_entity_poly.entity_id
_entity_poly.type
_entity_poly.pdbx_seq_one_letter_code
_entity_poly.pdbx_strand_id
1 'polypeptide(L)'
;MKKHILILPIALVLTLVLLTFAGCEDDKPGTTPLQTVNVDIYETVNYGAKYLFLHFETDLKTYPVTYSIRNGLKTNGNNFEINLPDIQKDKYGDQNILKGAATADVGLGTLANGVYNLTIKVAQNINTGTLTVGDSLMVLDFPSPQALTVNHDTVRRIPYGTVWGYISFSNAANDAIATAVLDSLTGIGALPANYPAGYYGYFSVDDTGAFTQNVPAEVEYHKPIFRYYNGAVAPLNQLLSFYHTEYHNKIDIVVYWFYPSGAKSGAIIPQRPGDGLHEELLFFKSNN
;
A
#
# COMPACT_ATOMS: atom_id res chain seq x y z
N MET A 1 -28.68 18.54 -71.89
CA MET A 1 -27.82 17.62 -71.10
C MET A 1 -26.73 18.43 -70.40
N LYS A 2 -26.34 18.04 -69.17
CA LYS A 2 -25.28 18.63 -68.33
C LYS A 2 -25.67 19.80 -67.41
N LYS A 3 -26.55 19.54 -66.42
CA LYS A 3 -26.71 20.38 -65.20
C LYS A 3 -26.28 19.69 -63.89
N HIS A 4 -25.62 18.52 -63.98
CA HIS A 4 -25.32 17.68 -62.80
C HIS A 4 -23.86 17.71 -62.32
N ILE A 5 -22.98 18.55 -62.88
CA ILE A 5 -21.53 18.45 -62.61
C ILE A 5 -21.08 19.32 -61.40
N LEU A 6 -21.86 20.30 -60.95
CA LEU A 6 -21.44 21.23 -59.89
C LEU A 6 -21.92 20.88 -58.46
N ILE A 7 -22.76 19.84 -58.28
CA ILE A 7 -23.32 19.48 -56.97
C ILE A 7 -22.38 18.53 -56.19
N LEU A 8 -21.53 17.79 -56.90
CA LEU A 8 -20.63 16.78 -56.32
C LEU A 8 -19.54 17.31 -55.37
N PRO A 9 -18.84 18.43 -55.65
CA PRO A 9 -17.78 18.91 -54.75
C PRO A 9 -18.33 19.53 -53.46
N ILE A 10 -19.54 20.12 -53.51
CA ILE A 10 -20.20 20.70 -52.34
C ILE A 10 -20.64 19.59 -51.38
N ALA A 11 -21.20 18.50 -51.90
CA ALA A 11 -21.58 17.33 -51.09
C ALA A 11 -20.34 16.68 -50.42
N LEU A 12 -19.21 16.60 -51.11
CA LEU A 12 -17.97 16.02 -50.55
C LEU A 12 -17.41 16.87 -49.40
N VAL A 13 -17.39 18.20 -49.55
CA VAL A 13 -16.94 19.12 -48.49
C VAL A 13 -17.89 19.09 -47.29
N LEU A 14 -19.21 19.04 -47.53
CA LEU A 14 -20.19 18.93 -46.45
C LEU A 14 -20.06 17.61 -45.68
N THR A 15 -19.74 16.51 -46.38
CA THR A 15 -19.54 15.19 -45.76
C THR A 15 -18.24 15.14 -44.94
N LEU A 16 -17.17 15.80 -45.42
CA LEU A 16 -15.89 15.88 -44.70
C LEU A 16 -16.00 16.72 -43.42
N VAL A 17 -16.81 17.79 -43.43
CA VAL A 17 -17.10 18.62 -42.24
C VAL A 17 -17.97 17.89 -41.23
N LEU A 18 -18.90 17.03 -41.67
CA LEU A 18 -19.71 16.23 -40.74
C LEU A 18 -18.90 15.13 -40.04
N LEU A 19 -17.83 14.62 -40.66
CA LEU A 19 -16.94 13.62 -40.06
C LEU A 19 -15.99 14.19 -38.98
N THR A 20 -15.73 15.50 -38.97
CA THR A 20 -14.88 16.12 -37.92
C THR A 20 -15.61 16.35 -36.60
N PHE A 21 -16.95 16.23 -36.56
CA PHE A 21 -17.73 16.37 -35.32
C PHE A 21 -18.10 15.03 -34.67
N ALA A 22 -17.70 13.90 -35.25
CA ALA A 22 -17.67 12.61 -34.55
C ALA A 22 -16.44 12.56 -33.62
N GLY A 23 -16.32 13.56 -32.75
CA GLY A 23 -15.37 13.53 -31.64
C GLY A 23 -15.82 12.44 -30.68
N CYS A 24 -14.89 11.55 -30.33
CA CYS A 24 -15.07 10.59 -29.25
C CYS A 24 -15.41 11.39 -27.98
N GLU A 25 -16.64 11.28 -27.46
CA GLU A 25 -16.88 11.67 -26.07
C GLU A 25 -16.01 10.74 -25.23
N ASP A 26 -15.05 11.31 -24.50
CA ASP A 26 -14.32 10.55 -23.49
C ASP A 26 -15.34 10.11 -22.45
N ASP A 27 -15.68 8.82 -22.45
CA ASP A 27 -16.51 8.19 -21.42
C ASP A 27 -15.85 8.45 -20.08
N LYS A 28 -16.38 9.44 -19.34
CA LYS A 28 -15.89 9.75 -18.01
C LYS A 28 -16.18 8.54 -17.12
N PRO A 29 -15.21 8.06 -16.34
CA PRO A 29 -15.44 6.98 -15.40
C PRO A 29 -16.59 7.34 -14.45
N GLY A 30 -17.49 6.38 -14.23
CA GLY A 30 -18.60 6.54 -13.29
C GLY A 30 -18.10 6.77 -11.87
N THR A 31 -18.96 7.32 -11.00
CA THR A 31 -18.67 7.48 -9.57
C THR A 31 -19.79 6.90 -8.73
N THR A 32 -19.45 6.45 -7.53
CA THR A 32 -20.39 5.98 -6.51
C THR A 32 -20.24 6.83 -5.25
N PRO A 33 -21.32 7.32 -4.62
CA PRO A 33 -21.22 8.10 -3.39
C PRO A 33 -20.45 7.35 -2.30
N LEU A 34 -19.56 8.06 -1.60
CA LEU A 34 -18.85 7.56 -0.43
C LEU A 34 -19.67 7.83 0.83
N GLN A 35 -19.91 6.81 1.65
CA GLN A 35 -20.72 6.94 2.88
C GLN A 35 -19.88 6.99 4.13
N THR A 36 -19.01 6.01 4.33
CA THR A 36 -18.12 5.89 5.50
C THR A 36 -16.76 5.37 5.06
N VAL A 37 -15.72 5.73 5.79
CA VAL A 37 -14.36 5.22 5.60
C VAL A 37 -13.70 4.93 6.93
N ASN A 38 -12.85 3.92 6.94
CA ASN A 38 -11.88 3.71 8.01
C ASN A 38 -10.57 4.41 7.62
N VAL A 39 -9.82 4.87 8.61
CA VAL A 39 -8.51 5.47 8.43
C VAL A 39 -7.47 4.81 9.32
N ASP A 40 -6.30 4.57 8.74
CA ASP A 40 -5.08 4.17 9.41
C ASP A 40 -3.93 5.11 9.04
N ILE A 41 -2.96 5.26 9.94
CA ILE A 41 -1.69 5.94 9.66
C ILE A 41 -0.57 4.91 9.56
N TYR A 42 0.29 5.05 8.57
CA TYR A 42 1.49 4.25 8.46
C TYR A 42 2.67 5.06 7.91
N GLU A 43 3.87 4.57 8.18
CA GLU A 43 5.13 5.12 7.67
C GLU A 43 5.67 4.21 6.57
N THR A 44 6.02 4.76 5.40
CA THR A 44 6.79 3.95 4.46
C THR A 44 8.16 3.65 5.03
N VAL A 45 8.50 2.37 4.97
CA VAL A 45 9.82 1.84 5.30
C VAL A 45 10.77 1.84 4.10
N ASN A 46 10.23 2.12 2.91
CA ASN A 46 10.97 2.27 1.67
C ASN A 46 11.51 3.71 1.57
N TYR A 47 12.71 3.89 0.99
CA TYR A 47 13.36 5.19 0.70
C TYR A 47 14.24 5.87 1.77
N GLY A 48 14.54 5.24 2.91
CA GLY A 48 15.48 5.77 3.90
C GLY A 48 15.04 7.07 4.61
N ALA A 49 13.98 7.71 4.12
CA ALA A 49 13.24 8.79 4.76
C ALA A 49 11.87 8.25 5.21
N LYS A 50 11.44 8.65 6.40
CA LYS A 50 10.11 8.32 6.91
C LYS A 50 9.10 9.21 6.19
N TYR A 51 8.26 8.61 5.37
CA TYR A 51 7.17 9.30 4.70
C TYR A 51 5.85 8.80 5.28
N LEU A 52 4.99 9.71 5.71
CA LEU A 52 3.74 9.40 6.37
C LEU A 52 2.59 9.35 5.37
N PHE A 53 1.73 8.36 5.54
CA PHE A 53 0.51 8.18 4.78
C PHE A 53 -0.68 7.99 5.70
N LEU A 54 -1.82 8.49 5.26
CA LEU A 54 -3.13 8.04 5.75
C LEU A 54 -3.72 7.09 4.73
N HIS A 55 -3.94 5.85 5.15
CA HIS A 55 -4.68 4.85 4.39
C HIS A 55 -6.16 5.01 4.68
N PHE A 56 -6.98 5.07 3.64
CA PHE A 56 -8.43 5.06 3.75
C PHE A 56 -8.98 3.84 3.05
N GLU A 57 -9.93 3.18 3.70
CA GLU A 57 -10.64 2.04 3.12
C GLU A 57 -12.13 2.07 3.45
N THR A 58 -12.96 1.55 2.55
CA THR A 58 -14.39 1.33 2.83
C THR A 58 -14.63 0.00 3.53
N ASP A 59 -15.69 -0.10 4.32
CA ASP A 59 -16.17 -1.39 4.82
C ASP A 59 -16.61 -2.33 3.68
N LEU A 60 -16.18 -3.59 3.75
CA LEU A 60 -16.47 -4.64 2.76
C LEU A 60 -17.95 -5.01 2.69
N LYS A 61 -18.72 -4.84 3.77
CA LYS A 61 -20.16 -5.13 3.77
C LYS A 61 -20.92 -4.10 2.93
N THR A 62 -20.46 -2.85 2.91
CA THR A 62 -21.08 -1.75 2.17
C THR A 62 -20.55 -1.64 0.74
N TYR A 63 -19.24 -1.86 0.54
CA TYR A 63 -18.57 -1.74 -0.76
C TYR A 63 -17.60 -2.91 -1.01
N PRO A 64 -18.09 -4.07 -1.50
CA PRO A 64 -17.27 -5.27 -1.70
C PRO A 64 -16.52 -5.27 -3.06
N VAL A 65 -15.99 -4.12 -3.49
CA VAL A 65 -15.29 -3.95 -4.78
C VAL A 65 -14.02 -3.10 -4.63
N THR A 66 -12.91 -3.56 -5.24
CA THR A 66 -11.59 -2.90 -5.20
C THR A 66 -11.51 -1.68 -6.11
N TYR A 67 -12.25 -0.62 -5.78
CA TYR A 67 -12.18 0.66 -6.47
C TYR A 67 -11.22 1.65 -5.81
N SER A 68 -10.94 2.78 -6.48
CA SER A 68 -10.19 3.87 -5.86
C SER A 68 -11.13 4.89 -5.24
N ILE A 69 -10.88 5.30 -4.01
CA ILE A 69 -11.50 6.49 -3.42
C ILE A 69 -10.80 7.69 -4.03
N ARG A 70 -11.54 8.60 -4.67
CA ARG A 70 -10.94 9.85 -5.14
C ARG A 70 -10.49 10.65 -3.94
N ASN A 71 -9.32 11.26 -4.04
CA ASN A 71 -8.77 12.03 -2.94
C ASN A 71 -8.05 13.30 -3.43
N GLY A 72 -7.86 14.24 -2.51
CA GLY A 72 -7.03 15.42 -2.73
C GLY A 72 -6.52 15.96 -1.40
N LEU A 73 -5.29 16.46 -1.40
CA LEU A 73 -4.62 17.04 -0.24
C LEU A 73 -4.32 18.52 -0.49
N LYS A 74 -4.63 19.37 0.48
CA LYS A 74 -4.13 20.74 0.56
C LYS A 74 -3.37 20.91 1.87
N THR A 75 -2.20 21.54 1.78
CA THR A 75 -1.33 21.77 2.94
C THR A 75 -1.07 23.25 3.12
N ASN A 76 -1.21 23.74 4.35
CA ASN A 76 -0.84 25.10 4.74
C ASN A 76 -0.14 25.09 6.10
N GLY A 77 1.19 25.03 6.09
CA GLY A 77 2.00 24.85 7.29
C GLY A 77 1.65 23.53 7.99
N ASN A 78 1.23 23.62 9.26
CA ASN A 78 0.83 22.47 10.05
C ASN A 78 -0.62 22.03 9.86
N ASN A 79 -1.33 22.58 8.87
CA ASN A 79 -2.72 22.23 8.58
C ASN A 79 -2.81 21.40 7.30
N PHE A 80 -3.42 20.22 7.40
CA PHE A 80 -3.72 19.36 6.25
C PHE A 80 -5.24 19.27 6.06
N GLU A 81 -5.70 19.56 4.85
CA GLU A 81 -7.07 19.37 4.43
C GLU A 81 -7.11 18.25 3.38
N ILE A 82 -7.77 17.15 3.74
CA ILE A 82 -7.95 15.96 2.90
C ILE A 82 -9.41 15.91 2.46
N ASN A 83 -9.65 15.73 1.17
CA ASN A 83 -10.99 15.63 0.62
C ASN A 83 -11.21 14.29 -0.09
N LEU A 84 -12.19 13.51 0.38
CA LEU A 84 -12.60 12.20 -0.13
C LEU A 84 -14.05 12.29 -0.64
N PRO A 85 -14.29 12.77 -1.89
CA PRO A 85 -15.63 13.07 -2.34
C PRO A 85 -16.49 11.82 -2.64
N ASP A 86 -15.91 10.81 -3.29
CA ASP A 86 -16.62 9.62 -3.77
C ASP A 86 -15.65 8.50 -4.21
N ILE A 87 -16.22 7.38 -4.65
CA ILE A 87 -15.50 6.22 -5.18
C ILE A 87 -15.53 6.29 -6.71
N GLN A 88 -14.36 6.26 -7.34
CA GLN A 88 -14.22 6.21 -8.80
C GLN A 88 -14.32 4.77 -9.29
N LYS A 89 -15.29 4.51 -10.18
CA LYS A 89 -15.38 3.25 -10.91
C LYS A 89 -14.35 3.21 -12.03
N ASP A 90 -13.90 2.02 -12.39
CA ASP A 90 -13.10 1.85 -13.60
C ASP A 90 -13.96 2.10 -14.87
N LYS A 91 -13.29 2.27 -16.00
CA LYS A 91 -13.94 2.50 -17.30
C LYS A 91 -14.66 1.27 -17.86
N TYR A 92 -14.43 0.09 -17.29
CA TYR A 92 -15.03 -1.18 -17.72
C TYR A 92 -16.28 -1.54 -16.90
N GLY A 93 -16.63 -0.72 -15.91
CA GLY A 93 -17.78 -0.93 -15.02
C GLY A 93 -17.52 -2.07 -14.05
N ASP A 94 -18.58 -2.67 -13.50
CA ASP A 94 -18.43 -3.73 -12.48
C ASP A 94 -17.91 -5.09 -13.06
N GLN A 95 -17.30 -5.09 -14.26
CA GLN A 95 -16.81 -6.28 -14.95
C GLN A 95 -15.37 -6.61 -14.53
N ASN A 96 -15.14 -7.83 -14.02
CA ASN A 96 -13.83 -8.35 -13.58
C ASN A 96 -13.21 -7.65 -12.35
N ILE A 97 -14.01 -7.01 -11.51
CA ILE A 97 -13.50 -6.42 -10.28
C ILE A 97 -13.33 -7.48 -9.20
N LEU A 98 -12.18 -7.45 -8.55
CA LEU A 98 -11.92 -8.28 -7.39
C LEU A 98 -12.76 -7.81 -6.21
N LYS A 99 -13.17 -8.77 -5.38
CA LYS A 99 -13.82 -8.43 -4.11
C LYS A 99 -12.77 -7.83 -3.18
N GLY A 100 -13.06 -6.65 -2.64
CA GLY A 100 -12.19 -5.96 -1.69
C GLY A 100 -12.73 -4.58 -1.35
N ALA A 101 -12.03 -3.83 -0.51
CA ALA A 101 -12.44 -2.48 -0.15
C ALA A 101 -12.03 -1.50 -1.25
N ALA A 102 -12.80 -0.43 -1.42
CA ALA A 102 -12.29 0.73 -2.13
C ALA A 102 -11.25 1.43 -1.25
N THR A 103 -10.11 1.85 -1.80
CA THR A 103 -9.01 2.40 -1.02
C THR A 103 -8.47 3.72 -1.56
N ALA A 104 -7.81 4.49 -0.70
CA ALA A 104 -6.96 5.63 -1.07
C ALA A 104 -5.82 5.81 -0.08
N ASP A 105 -4.63 6.12 -0.60
CA ASP A 105 -3.49 6.53 0.19
C ASP A 105 -3.22 8.02 -0.01
N VAL A 106 -3.22 8.78 1.09
CA VAL A 106 -2.91 10.21 1.08
C VAL A 106 -1.58 10.44 1.77
N GLY A 107 -0.57 10.77 0.97
CA GLY A 107 0.78 11.03 1.45
C GLY A 107 0.92 12.41 2.11
N LEU A 108 1.22 12.44 3.41
CA LEU A 108 1.43 13.67 4.19
C LEU A 108 2.86 14.23 4.07
N GLY A 109 3.82 13.42 3.60
CA GLY A 109 5.21 13.83 3.50
C GLY A 109 6.08 13.32 4.65
N THR A 110 7.30 13.85 4.70
CA THR A 110 8.16 13.74 5.88
C THR A 110 7.78 14.84 6.87
N LEU A 111 7.29 14.44 8.04
CA LEU A 111 6.90 15.37 9.10
C LEU A 111 7.92 15.33 10.24
N ALA A 112 8.27 16.51 10.74
CA ALA A 112 9.04 16.66 11.97
C ALA A 112 8.16 16.29 13.18
N ASN A 113 8.79 16.13 14.34
CA ASN A 113 8.02 15.99 15.57
C ASN A 113 7.22 17.26 15.84
N GLY A 114 5.95 17.10 16.21
CA GLY A 114 5.04 18.22 16.41
C GLY A 114 3.59 17.79 16.34
N VAL A 115 2.71 18.80 16.39
CA VAL A 115 1.26 18.63 16.29
C VAL A 115 0.79 19.29 15.00
N TYR A 116 0.00 18.54 14.25
CA TYR A 116 -0.55 18.91 12.96
C TYR A 116 -2.09 18.88 13.03
N ASN A 117 -2.74 19.91 12.51
CA ASN A 117 -4.20 19.95 12.43
C ASN A 117 -4.64 19.18 11.18
N LEU A 118 -5.60 18.27 11.35
CA LEU A 118 -6.20 17.52 10.26
C LEU A 118 -7.65 17.94 10.05
N THR A 119 -8.02 18.17 8.80
CA THR A 119 -9.41 18.27 8.36
C THR A 119 -9.65 17.23 7.28
N ILE A 120 -10.46 16.21 7.57
CA ILE A 120 -10.80 15.13 6.63
C ILE A 120 -12.27 15.28 6.23
N LYS A 121 -12.52 15.57 4.96
CA LYS A 121 -13.86 15.68 4.39
C LYS A 121 -14.23 14.36 3.73
N VAL A 122 -15.21 13.65 4.29
CA VAL A 122 -15.75 12.40 3.76
C VAL A 122 -17.11 12.69 3.14
N ALA A 123 -17.17 12.74 1.81
CA ALA A 123 -18.29 13.30 1.06
C ALA A 123 -18.67 14.71 1.55
N GLN A 124 -19.78 14.84 2.30
CA GLN A 124 -20.25 16.13 2.87
C GLN A 124 -19.92 16.28 4.36
N ASN A 125 -19.40 15.24 5.02
CA ASN A 125 -19.07 15.26 6.45
C ASN A 125 -17.67 15.82 6.66
N ILE A 126 -17.51 16.71 7.64
CA ILE A 126 -16.23 17.35 7.95
C ILE A 126 -15.75 16.83 9.31
N ASN A 127 -14.57 16.21 9.32
CA ASN A 127 -13.91 15.69 10.51
C ASN A 127 -12.70 16.55 10.83
N THR A 128 -12.66 17.16 12.02
CA THR A 128 -11.50 17.93 12.48
C THR A 128 -10.82 17.21 13.64
N GLY A 129 -9.49 17.12 13.58
CA GLY A 129 -8.70 16.41 14.58
C GLY A 129 -7.24 16.85 14.54
N THR A 130 -6.39 16.08 15.20
CA THR A 130 -4.94 16.31 15.22
C THR A 130 -4.16 15.04 14.91
N LEU A 131 -2.99 15.24 14.33
CA LEU A 131 -1.93 14.24 14.23
C LEU A 131 -0.76 14.72 15.08
N THR A 132 -0.43 13.98 16.14
CA THR A 132 0.78 14.18 16.92
C THR A 132 1.86 13.24 16.42
N VAL A 133 2.98 13.81 15.97
CA VAL A 133 4.15 13.09 15.47
C VAL A 133 5.24 13.17 16.55
N GLY A 134 5.63 12.04 17.12
CA GLY A 134 6.73 11.93 18.09
C GLY A 134 7.84 10.99 17.63
N ASP A 135 8.92 10.87 18.40
CA ASP A 135 10.05 10.00 18.05
C ASP A 135 9.69 8.51 17.98
N SER A 136 8.86 8.05 18.91
CA SER A 136 8.53 6.63 19.08
C SER A 136 7.11 6.24 18.65
N LEU A 137 6.21 7.22 18.52
CA LEU A 137 4.80 6.97 18.22
C LEU A 137 4.16 8.15 17.49
N MET A 138 3.02 7.87 16.89
CA MET A 138 2.13 8.81 16.23
C MET A 138 0.73 8.63 16.80
N VAL A 139 0.00 9.72 16.99
CA VAL A 139 -1.36 9.69 17.52
C VAL A 139 -2.30 10.47 16.62
N LEU A 140 -3.37 9.83 16.15
CA LEU A 140 -4.52 10.45 15.51
C LEU A 140 -5.61 10.66 16.55
N ASP A 141 -6.07 11.89 16.71
CA ASP A 141 -7.16 12.24 17.62
C ASP A 141 -8.27 12.98 16.85
N PHE A 142 -9.43 12.35 16.76
CA PHE A 142 -10.66 12.92 16.23
C PHE A 142 -11.75 12.81 17.31
N PRO A 143 -12.11 13.90 18.00
CA PRO A 143 -13.01 13.83 19.16
C PRO A 143 -14.45 13.38 18.84
N SER A 144 -14.93 13.74 17.64
CA SER A 144 -16.32 13.49 17.22
C SER A 144 -16.39 13.17 15.71
N PRO A 145 -15.86 12.01 15.28
CA PRO A 145 -15.81 11.72 13.86
C PRO A 145 -17.21 11.36 13.31
N GLN A 146 -17.48 11.80 12.09
CA GLN A 146 -18.68 11.56 11.31
C GLN A 146 -18.28 10.96 9.96
N ALA A 147 -18.84 9.78 9.65
CA ALA A 147 -18.49 8.99 8.46
C ALA A 147 -17.00 8.61 8.37
N LEU A 148 -16.27 8.71 9.48
CA LEU A 148 -14.86 8.37 9.61
C LEU A 148 -14.71 7.47 10.85
N THR A 149 -13.99 6.37 10.71
CA THR A 149 -13.58 5.51 11.83
C THR A 149 -12.07 5.46 11.87
N VAL A 150 -11.46 5.70 13.03
CA VAL A 150 -10.01 5.53 13.20
C VAL A 150 -9.77 4.11 13.68
N ASN A 151 -9.11 3.28 12.86
CA ASN A 151 -8.84 1.88 13.20
C ASN A 151 -7.79 1.77 14.31
N HIS A 152 -6.70 2.53 14.19
CA HIS A 152 -5.66 2.65 15.21
C HIS A 152 -5.36 4.12 15.48
N ASP A 153 -5.75 4.59 16.67
CA ASP A 153 -5.48 5.97 17.10
C ASP A 153 -3.99 6.20 17.42
N THR A 154 -3.27 5.14 17.79
CA THR A 154 -1.87 5.20 18.21
C THR A 154 -1.05 4.19 17.43
N VAL A 155 -0.03 4.67 16.72
CA VAL A 155 0.86 3.84 15.91
C VAL A 155 2.30 4.07 16.36
N ARG A 156 2.97 3.00 16.76
CA ARG A 156 4.40 3.03 17.10
C ARG A 156 5.24 3.09 15.84
N ARG A 157 6.35 3.80 15.91
CA ARG A 157 7.31 3.83 14.80
C ARG A 157 8.14 2.56 14.79
N ILE A 158 8.39 2.02 13.60
CA ILE A 158 9.26 0.86 13.41
C ILE A 158 10.71 1.26 13.73
N PRO A 159 11.41 0.57 14.64
CA PRO A 159 12.83 0.83 14.90
C PRO A 159 13.71 0.50 13.69
N TYR A 160 14.76 1.28 13.47
CA TYR A 160 15.77 0.96 12.45
C TYR A 160 16.39 -0.42 12.73
N GLY A 161 16.66 -1.17 11.66
CA GLY A 161 17.16 -2.53 11.72
C GLY A 161 16.08 -3.59 11.92
N THR A 162 14.79 -3.22 12.03
CA THR A 162 13.71 -4.22 12.09
C THR A 162 13.64 -5.00 10.78
N VAL A 163 13.75 -6.33 10.87
CA VAL A 163 13.45 -7.29 9.80
C VAL A 163 12.18 -8.03 10.22
N TRP A 164 11.14 -7.95 9.41
CA TRP A 164 9.88 -8.67 9.66
C TRP A 164 9.34 -9.30 8.38
N GLY A 165 8.37 -10.19 8.51
CA GLY A 165 7.76 -10.90 7.40
C GLY A 165 7.53 -12.36 7.75
N TYR A 166 7.40 -13.23 6.76
CA TYR A 166 7.14 -14.65 6.99
C TYR A 166 7.78 -15.52 5.91
N ILE A 167 7.98 -16.78 6.26
CA ILE A 167 8.35 -17.83 5.33
C ILE A 167 7.13 -18.73 5.19
N SER A 168 6.50 -18.78 4.02
CA SER A 168 5.36 -19.66 3.76
C SER A 168 5.80 -20.93 3.04
N PHE A 169 5.04 -22.00 3.24
CA PHE A 169 5.26 -23.28 2.57
C PHE A 169 3.96 -24.08 2.53
N SER A 170 3.80 -24.92 1.50
CA SER A 170 2.59 -25.72 1.29
C SER A 170 2.69 -27.15 1.83
N ASN A 171 3.87 -27.57 2.29
CA ASN A 171 4.11 -28.92 2.79
C ASN A 171 4.85 -28.85 4.13
N ALA A 172 4.26 -29.41 5.19
CA ALA A 172 4.85 -29.46 6.52
C ALA A 172 6.27 -30.08 6.56
N ALA A 173 6.63 -30.94 5.60
CA ALA A 173 8.00 -31.46 5.47
C ALA A 173 9.05 -30.38 5.18
N ASN A 174 8.65 -29.22 4.65
CA ASN A 174 9.53 -28.08 4.38
C ASN A 174 9.78 -27.20 5.62
N ASP A 175 9.18 -27.53 6.78
CA ASP A 175 9.39 -26.79 8.04
C ASP A 175 10.87 -26.68 8.43
N ALA A 176 11.65 -27.73 8.18
CA ALA A 176 13.09 -27.75 8.42
C ALA A 176 13.84 -26.74 7.54
N ILE A 177 13.41 -26.53 6.29
CA ILE A 177 14.00 -25.53 5.40
C ILE A 177 13.66 -24.12 5.91
N ALA A 178 12.40 -23.87 6.29
CA ALA A 178 12.00 -22.59 6.87
C ALA A 178 12.75 -22.29 8.19
N THR A 179 12.98 -23.30 9.02
CA THR A 179 13.82 -23.17 10.23
C THR A 179 15.26 -22.80 9.86
N ALA A 180 15.85 -23.46 8.85
CA ALA A 180 17.20 -23.16 8.41
C ALA A 180 17.37 -21.71 7.90
N VAL A 181 16.32 -21.11 7.30
CA VAL A 181 16.32 -19.67 6.95
C VAL A 181 16.48 -18.81 8.21
N LEU A 182 15.70 -19.08 9.26
CA LEU A 182 15.77 -18.34 10.53
C LEU A 182 17.12 -18.54 11.24
N ASP A 183 17.68 -19.74 11.18
CA ASP A 183 19.01 -20.04 11.72
C ASP A 183 20.10 -19.31 10.93
N SER A 184 19.97 -19.24 9.61
CA SER A 184 20.89 -18.50 8.74
C SER A 184 20.83 -16.99 9.02
N LEU A 185 19.64 -16.44 9.29
CA LEU A 185 19.49 -15.04 9.71
C LEU A 185 20.26 -14.80 11.01
N THR A 186 20.18 -15.73 11.95
CA THR A 186 20.96 -15.69 13.20
C THR A 186 22.45 -15.80 12.93
N GLY A 187 22.86 -16.65 11.98
CA GLY A 187 24.24 -16.84 11.56
C GLY A 187 24.89 -15.60 10.95
N ILE A 188 24.12 -14.73 10.28
CA ILE A 188 24.61 -13.42 9.81
C ILE A 188 24.53 -12.33 10.88
N GLY A 189 24.10 -12.65 12.10
CA GLY A 189 24.05 -11.74 13.24
C GLY A 189 22.70 -11.07 13.49
N ALA A 190 21.61 -11.52 12.87
CA ALA A 190 20.27 -11.06 13.22
C ALA A 190 19.86 -11.60 14.60
N LEU A 191 19.34 -10.74 15.46
CA LEU A 191 18.90 -11.08 16.81
C LEU A 191 17.36 -11.10 16.88
N PRO A 192 16.73 -11.79 17.86
CA PRO A 192 15.31 -11.62 18.13
C PRO A 192 14.96 -10.14 18.36
N ALA A 193 13.93 -9.63 17.67
CA ALA A 193 13.41 -8.29 17.94
C ALA A 193 12.62 -8.31 19.27
N ASN A 194 12.77 -7.27 20.08
CA ASN A 194 12.06 -7.09 21.33
C ASN A 194 11.55 -5.65 21.43
N TYR A 195 10.26 -5.45 21.14
CA TYR A 195 9.66 -4.12 21.08
C TYR A 195 8.52 -3.97 22.09
N PRO A 196 8.23 -2.75 22.55
CA PRO A 196 7.06 -2.49 23.38
C PRO A 196 5.76 -2.88 22.67
N ALA A 197 4.77 -3.35 23.44
CA ALA A 197 3.44 -3.70 22.95
C ALA A 197 2.76 -2.52 22.24
N GLY A 198 2.09 -2.79 21.12
CA GLY A 198 1.38 -1.82 20.30
C GLY A 198 1.41 -2.18 18.81
N TYR A 199 0.68 -1.39 18.01
CA TYR A 199 0.61 -1.51 16.56
C TYR A 199 1.69 -0.64 15.89
N TYR A 200 2.35 -1.18 14.86
CA TYR A 200 3.48 -0.56 14.15
C TYR A 200 3.16 -0.27 12.67
N GLY A 201 1.87 -0.19 12.30
CA GLY A 201 1.43 0.02 10.91
C GLY A 201 1.44 -1.26 10.06
N TYR A 202 2.42 -2.14 10.27
CA TYR A 202 2.57 -3.38 9.49
C TYR A 202 2.37 -4.66 10.33
N PHE A 203 2.55 -4.54 11.64
CA PHE A 203 2.48 -5.64 12.58
C PHE A 203 2.09 -5.11 13.98
N SER A 204 1.69 -6.02 14.85
CA SER A 204 1.42 -5.73 16.26
C SER A 204 2.32 -6.56 17.15
N VAL A 205 2.65 -6.00 18.30
CA VAL A 205 3.33 -6.69 19.40
C VAL A 205 2.41 -6.67 20.61
N ASP A 206 2.17 -7.82 21.23
CA ASP A 206 1.37 -7.89 22.45
C ASP A 206 2.20 -7.67 23.73
N ASP A 207 1.55 -7.67 24.89
CA ASP A 207 2.19 -7.44 26.19
C ASP A 207 3.22 -8.53 26.58
N THR A 208 3.19 -9.69 25.92
CA THR A 208 4.17 -10.76 26.11
C THR A 208 5.38 -10.64 25.18
N GLY A 209 5.34 -9.69 24.24
CA GLY A 209 6.32 -9.55 23.17
C GLY A 209 6.03 -10.45 21.97
N ALA A 210 4.86 -11.11 21.91
CA ALA A 210 4.49 -11.92 20.77
C ALA A 210 4.13 -11.02 19.58
N PHE A 211 4.67 -11.39 18.43
CA PHE A 211 4.52 -10.67 17.17
C PHE A 211 3.39 -11.27 16.34
N THR A 212 2.53 -10.40 15.80
CA THR A 212 1.49 -10.77 14.83
C THR A 212 1.54 -9.82 13.64
N GLN A 213 1.31 -10.36 12.44
CA GLN A 213 1.17 -9.59 11.21
C GLN A 213 0.07 -10.23 10.36
N ASN A 214 -0.42 -9.50 9.36
CA ASN A 214 -1.33 -10.08 8.41
C ASN A 214 -0.58 -11.07 7.49
N VAL A 215 -1.02 -12.31 7.47
CA VAL A 215 -0.54 -13.35 6.55
C VAL A 215 -1.74 -13.76 5.68
N PRO A 216 -1.60 -13.86 4.35
CA PRO A 216 -2.72 -14.21 3.48
C PRO A 216 -3.41 -15.50 3.91
N ALA A 217 -4.74 -15.54 3.87
CA ALA A 217 -5.53 -16.65 4.39
C ALA A 217 -5.26 -17.98 3.66
N GLU A 218 -4.77 -17.93 2.41
CA GLU A 218 -4.36 -19.08 1.63
C GLU A 218 -3.03 -19.72 2.09
N VAL A 219 -2.28 -19.06 2.97
CA VAL A 219 -1.02 -19.57 3.51
C VAL A 219 -1.30 -20.51 4.68
N GLU A 220 -1.28 -21.82 4.40
CA GLU A 220 -1.55 -22.87 5.40
C GLU A 220 -0.44 -22.97 6.45
N TYR A 221 0.83 -23.08 6.03
CA TYR A 221 1.98 -23.15 6.93
C TYR A 221 2.90 -21.96 6.73
N HIS A 222 3.35 -21.38 7.85
CA HIS A 222 4.33 -20.32 7.83
C HIS A 222 5.17 -20.26 9.11
N LYS A 223 6.34 -19.62 9.02
CA LYS A 223 7.11 -19.18 10.19
C LYS A 223 7.31 -17.66 10.16
N PRO A 224 7.07 -16.96 11.28
CA PRO A 224 7.27 -15.52 11.34
C PRO A 224 8.77 -15.19 11.35
N ILE A 225 9.12 -14.15 10.59
CA ILE A 225 10.39 -13.43 10.71
C ILE A 225 10.09 -12.21 11.57
N PHE A 226 10.78 -12.11 12.71
CA PHE A 226 10.77 -10.90 13.54
C PHE A 226 12.12 -10.77 14.23
N ARG A 227 12.98 -9.94 13.66
CA ARG A 227 14.41 -9.84 14.01
C ARG A 227 14.88 -8.39 14.01
N TYR A 228 15.96 -8.13 14.74
CA TYR A 228 16.76 -6.93 14.64
C TYR A 228 18.06 -7.25 13.91
N TYR A 229 18.36 -6.53 12.84
CA TYR A 229 19.57 -6.68 12.05
C TYR A 229 20.07 -5.32 11.58
N ASN A 230 21.25 -4.93 12.06
CA ASN A 230 21.94 -3.69 11.71
C ASN A 230 23.23 -3.94 10.89
N GLY A 231 23.43 -5.16 10.40
CA GLY A 231 24.57 -5.52 9.57
C GLY A 231 24.46 -4.97 8.14
N ALA A 232 25.43 -5.35 7.30
CA ALA A 232 25.45 -4.92 5.91
C ALA A 232 24.31 -5.54 5.09
N VAL A 233 23.91 -4.84 4.02
CA VAL A 233 22.88 -5.30 3.07
C VAL A 233 23.30 -6.58 2.33
N ALA A 234 24.58 -6.69 1.96
CA ALA A 234 25.08 -7.79 1.14
C ALA A 234 24.88 -9.18 1.76
N PRO A 235 25.23 -9.44 3.04
CA PRO A 235 24.95 -10.73 3.68
C PRO A 235 23.46 -11.13 3.69
N LEU A 236 22.56 -10.19 3.98
CA LEU A 236 21.12 -10.47 3.98
C LEU A 236 20.64 -10.81 2.57
N ASN A 237 21.04 -10.02 1.57
CA ASN A 237 20.69 -10.30 0.17
C ASN A 237 21.24 -11.64 -0.31
N GLN A 238 22.48 -12.00 0.04
CA GLN A 238 23.09 -13.28 -0.32
C GLN A 238 22.32 -14.46 0.29
N LEU A 239 21.97 -14.37 1.56
CA LEU A 239 21.16 -15.37 2.25
C LEU A 239 19.81 -15.55 1.56
N LEU A 240 19.06 -14.47 1.35
CA LEU A 240 17.75 -14.52 0.72
C LEU A 240 17.82 -15.06 -0.72
N SER A 241 18.84 -14.65 -1.49
CA SER A 241 19.07 -15.13 -2.86
C SER A 241 19.41 -16.62 -2.91
N PHE A 242 20.18 -17.12 -1.94
CA PHE A 242 20.49 -18.54 -1.83
C PHE A 242 19.22 -19.36 -1.63
N TYR A 243 18.41 -19.02 -0.63
CA TYR A 243 17.18 -19.77 -0.33
C TYR A 243 16.14 -19.66 -1.44
N HIS A 244 16.01 -18.48 -2.06
CA HIS A 244 15.16 -18.32 -3.22
C HIS A 244 15.64 -19.24 -4.36
N THR A 245 16.92 -19.24 -4.72
CA THR A 245 17.42 -20.04 -5.83
C THR A 245 17.28 -21.54 -5.57
N GLU A 246 17.74 -22.01 -4.41
CA GLU A 246 17.82 -23.44 -4.06
C GLU A 246 16.44 -24.04 -3.71
N TYR A 247 15.53 -23.23 -3.16
CA TYR A 247 14.27 -23.72 -2.58
C TYR A 247 13.01 -22.99 -3.08
N HIS A 248 13.05 -22.24 -4.20
CA HIS A 248 11.88 -21.50 -4.74
C HIS A 248 10.61 -22.34 -4.90
N ASN A 249 10.72 -23.65 -5.14
CA ASN A 249 9.57 -24.54 -5.30
C ASN A 249 9.09 -25.19 -3.99
N LYS A 250 9.70 -24.85 -2.85
CA LYS A 250 9.41 -25.43 -1.53
C LYS A 250 8.98 -24.40 -0.50
N ILE A 251 9.57 -23.21 -0.54
CA ILE A 251 9.27 -22.11 0.37
C ILE A 251 9.14 -20.81 -0.41
N ASP A 252 8.37 -19.89 0.16
CA ASP A 252 8.28 -18.50 -0.27
C ASP A 252 8.72 -17.61 0.90
N ILE A 253 9.57 -16.60 0.64
CA ILE A 253 10.08 -15.71 1.69
C ILE A 253 9.59 -14.31 1.40
N VAL A 254 8.73 -13.80 2.29
CA VAL A 254 8.33 -12.40 2.31
C VAL A 254 9.08 -11.73 3.44
N VAL A 255 9.92 -10.76 3.10
CA VAL A 255 10.75 -10.06 4.07
C VAL A 255 10.77 -8.55 3.80
N TYR A 256 10.58 -7.81 4.88
CA TYR A 256 10.70 -6.37 4.93
C TYR A 256 11.84 -6.01 5.89
N TRP A 257 12.61 -4.99 5.55
CA TRP A 257 13.72 -4.54 6.38
C TRP A 257 13.79 -3.03 6.39
N PHE A 258 13.67 -2.43 7.57
CA PHE A 258 13.79 -0.99 7.73
C PHE A 258 15.24 -0.58 7.98
N TYR A 259 15.96 -0.24 6.90
CA TYR A 259 17.39 0.04 6.93
C TYR A 259 17.69 1.56 6.87
N PRO A 260 18.63 2.09 7.68
CA PRO A 260 18.89 3.53 7.80
C PRO A 260 19.68 4.19 6.66
N SER A 261 20.17 3.46 5.64
CA SER A 261 20.93 4.09 4.55
C SER A 261 20.04 4.33 3.34
N GLY A 262 20.27 5.41 2.59
CA GLY A 262 19.59 5.71 1.32
C GLY A 262 19.77 4.66 0.21
N ALA A 263 20.31 3.47 0.51
CA ALA A 263 20.14 2.27 -0.28
C ALA A 263 18.67 1.80 -0.12
N LYS A 264 17.90 1.87 -1.21
CA LYS A 264 16.51 1.42 -1.25
C LYS A 264 16.38 0.02 -0.64
N SER A 265 15.48 -0.15 0.32
CA SER A 265 15.05 -1.49 0.76
C SER A 265 14.46 -2.19 -0.46
N GLY A 266 15.20 -3.16 -1.00
CA GLY A 266 14.65 -4.06 -1.99
C GLY A 266 13.65 -4.97 -1.30
N ALA A 267 12.38 -4.89 -1.66
CA ALA A 267 11.50 -6.00 -1.41
C ALA A 267 11.96 -7.12 -2.34
N ILE A 268 12.57 -8.18 -1.81
CA ILE A 268 12.73 -9.41 -2.59
C ILE A 268 11.38 -10.11 -2.47
N ILE A 269 10.41 -9.65 -3.26
CA ILE A 269 9.15 -10.36 -3.43
C ILE A 269 9.37 -11.35 -4.57
N PRO A 270 9.25 -12.65 -4.33
CA PRO A 270 9.20 -13.62 -5.41
C PRO A 270 8.04 -13.27 -6.35
N GLN A 271 8.32 -13.12 -7.65
CA GLN A 271 7.25 -12.95 -8.63
C GLN A 271 6.33 -14.16 -8.58
N ARG A 272 5.08 -13.94 -8.17
CA ARG A 272 4.00 -14.88 -8.46
C ARG A 272 3.79 -14.87 -9.98
N PRO A 273 3.78 -16.01 -10.67
CA PRO A 273 3.30 -16.07 -12.04
C PRO A 273 1.79 -15.82 -12.02
N GLY A 274 1.33 -14.60 -12.32
CA GLY A 274 -0.07 -14.36 -12.72
C GLY A 274 -0.83 -13.16 -12.14
N ASP A 275 -0.33 -12.43 -11.14
CA ASP A 275 -1.16 -11.41 -10.49
C ASP A 275 -0.78 -9.98 -10.94
N GLY A 276 -1.67 -9.40 -11.74
CA GLY A 276 -1.73 -7.96 -11.97
C GLY A 276 -2.51 -7.30 -10.84
N LEU A 277 -1.80 -6.82 -9.82
CA LEU A 277 -2.28 -5.75 -8.95
C LEU A 277 -1.12 -4.77 -8.70
N HIS A 278 -1.47 -3.50 -8.87
CA HIS A 278 -0.59 -2.35 -8.84
C HIS A 278 -0.13 -2.03 -7.42
N GLU A 279 1.07 -2.49 -7.08
CA GLU A 279 2.04 -1.67 -6.36
C GLU A 279 3.37 -1.84 -7.09
N GLU A 280 4.02 -0.74 -7.49
CA GLU A 280 5.39 -0.76 -7.99
C GLU A 280 6.36 -1.15 -6.85
N LEU A 281 6.40 -2.43 -6.51
CA LEU A 281 7.46 -3.02 -5.70
C LEU A 281 8.60 -3.42 -6.64
N LEU A 282 9.59 -2.52 -6.72
CA LEU A 282 10.75 -2.58 -7.60
C LEU A 282 11.48 -3.93 -7.56
N PHE A 283 11.40 -4.63 -8.69
CA PHE A 283 12.32 -5.70 -9.08
C PHE A 283 13.70 -5.13 -9.41
N PHE A 284 14.75 -5.61 -8.74
CA PHE A 284 16.10 -5.48 -9.27
C PHE A 284 16.43 -6.74 -10.09
N LYS A 285 16.36 -6.61 -11.42
CA LYS A 285 17.25 -7.37 -12.30
C LYS A 285 18.67 -6.85 -12.04
N SER A 286 19.54 -7.72 -11.55
CA SER A 286 20.99 -7.51 -11.61
C SER A 286 21.40 -7.47 -13.09
N ASN A 287 21.70 -6.29 -13.63
CA ASN A 287 22.44 -6.20 -14.88
C ASN A 287 23.90 -6.57 -14.57
N ASN A 288 24.31 -7.76 -15.02
CA ASN A 288 25.68 -7.94 -15.49
C ASN A 288 25.84 -7.21 -16.82
#